data_AF-A0A2W6PJ31-F1
#
_entry.id   AF-A0A2W6PJ31-F1
#
_cell.length_a   1.000
_cell.length_b   1.000
_cell.length_c   1.000
_cell.angle_alpha   90.00
_cell.angle_beta   90.00
_cell.angle_gamma   90.00
#
_symmetry.space_group_name_H-M   'P 1'
#
loop_
_entity.id
_entity.type
_entity.pdbx_description
1 polymer ?
#
loop_
_entity_poly.entity_id
_entity_poly.type
_entity_poly.pdbx_seq_one_letter_code
_entity_poly.pdbx_strand_id
1 'polypeptide(L)'
;SERGALEISSIIQMYLEAGNLTVELLGRGFAWLDTGTHDSLIEASTFVQTVEKRQGFKIACLEEIAWRNGWLDDEGVKRAASSLAKTGYGQYLLELLRARPRQY
;
A
#
# COMPACT_ATOMS: atom_id res chain seq x y z
N SER A 1 29.87 -5.00 -1.81
CA SER A 1 29.97 -4.49 -3.20
C SER A 1 31.10 -3.47 -3.31
N GLU A 2 31.42 -3.01 -4.54
CA GLU A 2 32.42 -1.93 -4.76
C GLU A 2 32.11 -0.65 -3.98
N ARG A 3 30.83 -0.39 -3.69
CA ARG A 3 30.38 0.76 -2.88
C ARG A 3 30.36 0.51 -1.36
N GLY A 4 30.86 -0.64 -0.88
CA GLY A 4 30.95 -0.96 0.55
C GLY A 4 29.64 -1.42 1.21
N ALA A 5 28.58 -1.67 0.45
CA ALA A 5 27.30 -2.18 0.98
C ALA A 5 27.18 -3.71 0.84
N LEU A 6 26.37 -4.31 1.72
CA LEU A 6 25.86 -5.67 1.55
C LEU A 6 24.61 -5.58 0.66
N GLU A 7 24.70 -6.09 -0.57
CA GLU A 7 23.64 -5.92 -1.58
C GLU A 7 22.62 -7.05 -1.50
N ILE A 8 21.33 -6.70 -1.59
CA ILE A 8 20.27 -7.69 -1.78
C ILE A 8 20.49 -8.53 -3.05
N SER A 9 21.07 -7.95 -4.10
CA SER A 9 21.39 -8.64 -5.35
C SER A 9 22.35 -9.81 -5.16
N SER A 10 23.24 -9.76 -4.15
CA SER A 10 24.12 -10.89 -3.83
C SER A 10 23.31 -12.09 -3.32
N ILE A 11 22.28 -11.86 -2.52
CA ILE A 11 21.37 -12.91 -2.04
C ILE A 11 20.53 -13.44 -3.20
N ILE A 12 19.96 -12.55 -4.03
CA ILE A 12 19.18 -12.95 -5.22
C ILE A 12 20.02 -13.83 -6.15
N GLN A 13 21.29 -13.49 -6.35
CA GLN A 13 22.24 -14.27 -7.16
C GLN A 13 22.44 -15.69 -6.61
N MET A 14 22.55 -15.86 -5.29
CA MET A 14 22.65 -17.19 -4.68
C MET A 14 21.41 -18.06 -4.94
N TYR A 15 20.21 -17.48 -4.88
CA TYR A 15 18.97 -18.20 -5.19
C TYR A 15 18.87 -18.55 -6.68
N LEU A 16 19.37 -17.67 -7.56
CA LEU A 16 19.45 -17.94 -8.99
C LEU A 16 20.40 -19.11 -9.28
N GLU A 17 21.60 -19.11 -8.68
CA GLU A 17 22.60 -20.18 -8.84
C GLU A 17 22.11 -21.52 -8.27
N ALA A 18 21.33 -21.49 -7.19
CA ALA A 18 20.70 -22.67 -6.62
C ALA A 18 19.48 -23.17 -7.43
N GLY A 19 19.05 -22.46 -8.48
CA GLY A 19 17.85 -22.81 -9.25
C GLY A 19 16.53 -22.64 -8.48
N ASN A 20 16.56 -21.97 -7.32
CA ASN A 20 15.42 -21.78 -6.41
C ASN A 20 14.80 -20.37 -6.52
N LEU A 21 15.22 -19.57 -7.51
CA LEU A 21 14.65 -18.25 -7.77
C LEU A 21 13.37 -18.37 -8.60
N THR A 22 12.28 -17.81 -8.08
CA THR A 22 11.04 -17.58 -8.84
C THR A 22 10.84 -16.08 -9.04
N VAL A 23 10.37 -15.69 -10.22
CA VAL A 23 10.16 -14.28 -10.61
C VAL A 23 8.70 -14.08 -10.99
N GLU A 24 8.07 -13.07 -10.39
CA GLU A 24 6.72 -12.63 -10.72
C GLU A 24 6.77 -11.41 -11.65
N LEU A 25 6.07 -11.48 -12.78
CA LEU A 25 6.02 -10.38 -13.75
C LEU A 25 4.87 -9.43 -13.41
N LEU A 26 5.21 -8.20 -13.03
CA LEU A 26 4.25 -7.11 -12.90
C LEU A 26 3.95 -6.55 -14.29
N GLY A 27 2.90 -7.06 -14.91
CA GLY A 27 2.47 -6.68 -16.26
C GLY A 27 1.81 -5.29 -16.35
N ARG A 28 1.25 -5.00 -17.52
CA ARG A 28 0.51 -3.75 -17.75
C ARG A 28 -0.66 -3.64 -16.76
N GLY A 29 -0.82 -2.46 -16.17
CA GLY A 29 -1.86 -2.16 -15.17
C GLY A 29 -1.31 -2.03 -13.74
N PHE A 30 -0.09 -2.49 -13.49
CA PHE A 30 0.65 -2.21 -12.27
C PHE A 30 1.39 -0.88 -12.37
N ALA A 31 1.51 -0.19 -11.23
CA ALA A 31 2.36 0.99 -11.07
C ALA A 31 3.44 0.67 -10.03
N TRP A 32 4.70 0.91 -10.39
CA TRP A 32 5.85 0.84 -9.49
C TRP A 32 6.49 2.23 -9.45
N LEU A 33 6.48 2.83 -8.26
CA LEU A 33 6.90 4.22 -8.05
C LEU A 33 8.10 4.20 -7.12
N ASP A 34 9.21 4.76 -7.58
CA ASP A 34 10.36 5.08 -6.73
C ASP A 34 10.24 6.52 -6.24
N THR A 35 10.70 6.79 -5.02
CA THR A 35 10.65 8.14 -4.42
C THR A 35 12.04 8.66 -4.06
N GLY A 36 13.07 8.23 -4.81
CA GLY A 36 14.47 8.56 -4.55
C GLY A 36 14.87 10.00 -4.90
N THR A 37 14.06 10.72 -5.68
CA THR A 37 14.29 12.12 -6.09
C THR A 37 13.09 13.02 -5.77
N HIS A 38 13.31 14.33 -5.69
CA HIS A 38 12.23 15.30 -5.50
C HIS A 38 11.12 15.18 -6.56
N ASP A 39 11.50 15.04 -7.83
CA ASP A 39 10.54 14.90 -8.92
C ASP A 39 9.75 13.59 -8.81
N SER A 40 10.44 12.46 -8.58
CA SER A 40 9.80 11.14 -8.43
C SER A 40 8.83 11.08 -7.25
N LEU A 41 9.14 11.79 -6.15
CA LEU A 41 8.25 11.91 -5.00
C LEU A 41 6.96 12.69 -5.33
N ILE A 42 7.08 13.76 -6.11
CA ILE A 42 5.92 14.55 -6.56
C ILE A 42 5.06 13.72 -7.52
N GLU A 43 5.68 12.99 -8.44
CA GLU A 43 4.97 12.08 -9.35
C GLU A 43 4.20 11.02 -8.57
N ALA A 44 4.84 10.36 -7.60
CA ALA A 44 4.20 9.35 -6.77
C ALA A 44 3.02 9.93 -5.96
N SER A 45 3.20 11.11 -5.38
CA SER A 45 2.15 11.82 -4.63
C SER A 45 0.95 12.16 -5.52
N THR A 46 1.22 12.62 -6.74
CA THR A 46 0.20 12.98 -7.73
C THR A 46 -0.54 11.74 -8.23
N PHE A 47 0.16 10.63 -8.44
CA PHE A 47 -0.44 9.35 -8.81
C PHE A 47 -1.43 8.89 -7.74
N VAL A 48 -1.00 8.82 -6.47
CA VAL A 48 -1.86 8.41 -5.36
C VAL A 48 -3.08 9.32 -5.26
N GLN A 49 -2.89 10.64 -5.26
CA GLN A 49 -3.99 11.59 -5.18
C GLN A 49 -5.01 11.40 -6.30
N THR A 50 -4.54 11.17 -7.53
CA THR A 50 -5.40 11.02 -8.70
C THR A 50 -6.23 9.73 -8.62
N VAL A 51 -5.60 8.61 -8.26
CA VAL A 51 -6.29 7.33 -8.11
C VAL A 51 -7.34 7.41 -7.01
N GLU A 52 -6.99 7.93 -5.83
CA GLU A 52 -7.92 8.02 -4.71
C GLU A 52 -9.13 8.89 -5.02
N LYS A 53 -8.93 10.05 -5.67
CA LYS A 53 -10.02 10.95 -6.06
C LYS A 53 -10.96 10.34 -7.10
N ARG A 54 -10.47 9.47 -7.98
CA ARG A 54 -11.24 8.92 -9.10
C ARG A 54 -11.92 7.59 -8.77
N GLN A 55 -11.28 6.74 -7.98
CA GLN A 55 -11.78 5.38 -7.72
C GLN A 55 -12.47 5.23 -6.37
N GLY A 56 -12.36 6.22 -5.46
CA GLY A 56 -13.11 6.23 -4.20
C GLY A 56 -12.63 5.17 -3.20
N PHE A 57 -11.37 4.73 -3.31
CA PHE A 57 -10.68 3.94 -2.31
C PHE A 57 -9.33 4.58 -1.98
N LYS A 58 -8.82 4.29 -0.78
CA LYS A 58 -7.51 4.75 -0.32
C LYS A 58 -6.41 3.75 -0.69
N ILE A 59 -5.25 4.24 -1.11
CA ILE A 59 -4.07 3.40 -1.30
C ILE A 59 -3.36 3.26 0.04
N ALA A 60 -3.03 2.03 0.43
CA ALA A 60 -2.32 1.73 1.68
C ALA A 60 -3.03 2.22 2.97
N CYS A 61 -4.36 2.23 3.00
CA CYS A 61 -5.12 2.45 4.24
C CYS A 61 -4.98 1.23 5.18
N LEU A 62 -4.18 1.37 6.23
CA LEU A 62 -3.80 0.25 7.09
C LEU A 62 -4.99 -0.31 7.90
N GLU A 63 -5.87 0.55 8.39
CA GLU A 63 -7.07 0.15 9.14
C GLU A 63 -8.02 -0.64 8.26
N GLU A 64 -8.19 -0.24 6.99
CA GLU A 64 -9.01 -0.96 6.03
C GLU A 64 -8.40 -2.32 5.67
N ILE A 65 -7.07 -2.40 5.47
CA ILE A 65 -6.36 -3.67 5.22
C ILE A 65 -6.53 -4.60 6.43
N ALA A 66 -6.25 -4.10 7.64
CA ALA A 66 -6.37 -4.87 8.87
C ALA A 66 -7.81 -5.34 9.10
N TRP A 67 -8.79 -4.48 8.82
CA TRP A 67 -10.20 -4.79 8.93
C TRP A 67 -10.64 -5.85 7.93
N ARG A 68 -10.25 -5.76 6.65
CA ARG A 68 -10.53 -6.83 5.67
C ARG A 68 -9.88 -8.16 6.05
N ASN A 69 -8.66 -8.11 6.60
CA ASN A 69 -7.87 -9.31 6.87
C ASN A 69 -8.25 -10.08 8.14
N GLY A 70 -9.14 -9.59 9.00
CA GLY A 70 -9.37 -10.28 10.29
C GLY A 70 -8.81 -9.56 11.51
N TRP A 71 -7.83 -8.68 11.33
CA TRP A 71 -6.97 -8.20 12.42
C TRP A 71 -7.59 -7.08 13.24
N LEU A 72 -8.52 -6.33 12.62
CA LEU A 72 -9.26 -5.24 13.24
C LEU A 72 -10.77 -5.49 13.11
N ASP A 73 -11.51 -5.22 14.18
CA ASP A 73 -12.97 -5.27 14.21
C ASP A 73 -13.58 -3.91 13.86
N ASP A 74 -14.89 -3.89 13.65
CA ASP A 74 -15.64 -2.69 13.26
C ASP A 74 -15.48 -1.56 14.29
N GLU A 75 -15.47 -1.92 15.58
CA GLU A 75 -15.27 -0.96 16.67
C GLU A 75 -13.84 -0.41 16.67
N GLY A 76 -12.83 -1.21 16.33
CA GLY A 76 -11.45 -0.78 16.12
C GLY A 76 -11.32 0.25 15.01
N VAL A 77 -11.92 -0.01 13.84
CA VAL A 77 -11.97 0.94 12.73
C VAL A 77 -12.70 2.22 13.16
N LYS A 78 -13.83 2.10 13.85
CA LYS A 78 -14.64 3.24 14.30
C LYS A 78 -13.88 4.13 15.29
N ARG A 79 -13.07 3.55 16.19
CA ARG A 79 -12.20 4.33 17.09
C ARG A 79 -11.17 5.14 16.32
N ALA A 80 -10.49 4.53 15.34
CA ALA A 80 -9.53 5.22 14.47
C ALA A 80 -10.20 6.29 13.59
N ALA A 81 -11.37 5.98 13.04
CA ALA A 81 -12.15 6.90 12.23
C ALA A 81 -12.59 8.13 13.06
N SER A 82 -12.96 7.92 14.32
CA SER A 82 -13.42 8.97 15.23
C SER A 82 -12.30 9.93 15.64
N SER A 83 -11.08 9.43 15.89
CA SER A 83 -9.93 10.30 16.20
C SER A 83 -9.51 11.16 14.99
N LEU A 84 -9.81 10.70 13.78
CA LEU A 84 -9.47 11.38 12.52
C LEU A 84 -10.69 12.00 11.82
N ALA A 85 -11.85 12.11 12.48
CA ALA A 85 -13.13 12.42 11.84
C ALA A 85 -13.17 13.76 11.09
N LYS A 86 -12.29 14.70 11.45
CA LYS A 86 -12.14 16.02 10.79
C LYS A 86 -11.34 15.97 9.49
N THR A 87 -10.81 14.81 9.11
CA THR A 87 -9.97 14.63 7.92
C THR A 87 -10.70 13.79 6.87
N GLY A 88 -10.31 13.93 5.60
CA GLY A 88 -10.82 13.05 4.54
C GLY A 88 -10.49 11.57 4.78
N TYR A 89 -9.46 11.26 5.56
CA TYR A 89 -9.11 9.89 5.95
C TYR A 89 -10.10 9.30 6.97
N GLY A 90 -10.42 10.05 8.03
CA GLY A 90 -11.42 9.60 9.01
C GLY A 90 -12.82 9.50 8.40
N GLN A 91 -13.19 10.43 7.52
CA GLN A 91 -14.44 10.36 6.75
C GLN A 91 -14.51 9.08 5.90
N TYR A 92 -13.42 8.74 5.20
CA TYR A 92 -13.32 7.49 4.44
C TYR A 92 -13.53 6.25 5.31
N LEU A 93 -12.91 6.18 6.49
CA LEU A 93 -13.08 5.05 7.42
C LEU A 93 -14.52 4.94 7.94
N LEU A 94 -15.21 6.06 8.18
CA LEU A 94 -16.61 6.06 8.57
C LEU A 94 -17.52 5.56 7.43
N GLU A 95 -17.22 5.95 6.19
CA GLU A 95 -17.94 5.48 5.00
C GLU A 95 -17.71 3.99 4.74
N LEU A 96 -16.49 3.50 4.96
CA LEU A 96 -16.12 2.09 4.83
C LEU A 96 -17.06 1.18 5.65
N LEU A 97 -17.28 1.53 6.92
CA LEU A 97 -18.17 0.79 7.84
C LEU A 97 -19.65 0.83 7.45
N ARG A 98 -20.08 1.82 6.65
CA ARG A 98 -21.48 1.99 6.23
C ARG A 98 -21.78 1.30 4.91
N ALA A 99 -20.87 1.40 3.94
CA ALA A 99 -21.16 1.13 2.54
C ALA A 99 -20.72 -0.25 2.05
N ARG A 100 -19.77 -0.90 2.72
CA ARG A 100 -19.17 -2.15 2.22
C ARG A 100 -19.23 -3.21 3.31
N PRO A 101 -20.12 -4.22 3.22
CA PRO A 101 -20.05 -5.35 4.13
C PRO A 101 -18.71 -6.06 3.94
N ARG A 102 -18.12 -6.51 5.06
CA ARG A 102 -16.89 -7.29 5.06
C ARG A 102 -17.11 -8.52 4.19
N GLN A 103 -16.39 -8.61 3.06
CA GLN A 103 -16.43 -9.79 2.21
C GLN A 103 -15.65 -10.88 2.94
N TYR A 104 -16.33 -11.97 3.28
CA TYR A 104 -15.78 -13.17 3.91
C TYR A 104 -15.23 -14.13 2.85
#